data_AF-A0A1F9ZAB9-F1
#
_entry.id   AF-A0A1F9ZAB9-F1
#
_cell.length_a   1.000
_cell.length_b   1.000
_cell.length_c   1.000
_cell.angle_alpha   90.00
_cell.angle_beta   90.00
_cell.angle_gamma   90.00
#
_symmetry.space_group_name_H-M   'P 1'
#
loop_
_entity.id
_entity.type
_entity.pdbx_description
1 polymer ?
#
loop_
_entity_poly.entity_id
_entity_poly.type
_entity_poly.pdbx_seq_one_letter_code
_entity_poly.pdbx_strand_id
1 'polypeptide(L)'
;MYSSGRPTPMKIFSRRHLPANRDPRTFDGPLLDEYVIDLSIASLEKADVTALYERLVLDPRLGAPERHELTEAFLLLRAGTTTESLELPLLP
;
A
#
# COMPACT_ATOMS: atom_id res chain seq x y z
N MET A 1 23.42 -41.56 -28.40
CA MET A 1 22.03 -41.35 -27.92
C MET A 1 21.98 -40.03 -27.17
N TYR A 2 21.28 -39.04 -27.71
CA TYR A 2 21.12 -37.72 -27.07
C TYR A 2 20.08 -37.83 -25.94
N SER A 3 20.46 -37.48 -24.72
CA SER A 3 19.52 -37.30 -23.61
C SER A 3 19.54 -35.84 -23.18
N SER A 4 18.43 -35.17 -23.47
CA SER A 4 18.08 -33.81 -23.13
C SER A 4 17.88 -33.64 -21.61
N GLY A 5 18.88 -33.05 -20.95
CA GLY A 5 18.80 -32.59 -19.56
C GLY A 5 18.26 -31.15 -19.49
N ARG A 6 17.17 -30.99 -18.77
CA ARG A 6 16.27 -29.81 -18.72
C ARG A 6 16.93 -28.55 -18.11
N PRO A 7 16.44 -27.34 -18.44
CA PRO A 7 16.98 -26.08 -17.93
C PRO A 7 16.75 -25.95 -16.41
N THR A 8 17.77 -25.43 -15.72
CA THR A 8 17.76 -25.13 -14.29
C THR A 8 16.71 -24.05 -13.99
N PRO A 9 15.78 -24.25 -13.05
CA PRO A 9 14.88 -23.19 -12.65
C PRO A 9 15.68 -22.09 -11.92
N MET A 10 15.71 -20.89 -12.49
CA MET A 10 16.19 -19.68 -11.81
C MET A 10 15.41 -19.51 -10.51
N LYS A 11 16.11 -19.51 -9.37
CA LYS A 11 15.55 -19.11 -8.09
C LYS A 11 15.23 -17.61 -8.17
N ILE A 12 13.99 -17.30 -8.53
CA ILE A 12 13.40 -15.98 -8.36
C ILE A 12 13.48 -15.69 -6.87
N PHE A 13 14.40 -14.81 -6.49
CA PHE A 13 14.56 -14.34 -5.12
C PHE A 13 13.22 -13.79 -4.66
N SER A 14 12.50 -14.59 -3.88
CA SER A 14 11.33 -14.17 -3.13
C SER A 14 11.80 -13.11 -2.16
N ARG A 15 11.64 -11.84 -2.53
CA ARG A 15 11.73 -10.71 -1.61
C ARG A 15 10.50 -10.75 -0.69
N ARG A 16 10.41 -11.78 0.16
CA ARG A 16 9.56 -11.72 1.34
C ARG A 16 10.41 -11.10 2.43
N HIS A 17 10.25 -9.80 2.57
CA HIS A 17 10.55 -9.11 3.81
C HIS A 17 9.61 -9.72 4.87
N LEU A 18 10.04 -10.80 5.53
CA LEU A 18 9.38 -11.28 6.73
C LEU A 18 9.81 -10.33 7.85
N PRO A 19 8.90 -9.55 8.47
CA PRO A 19 9.27 -8.85 9.69
C PRO A 19 9.54 -9.89 10.78
N ALA A 20 10.68 -9.69 11.43
CA ALA A 20 11.14 -10.49 12.54
C ALA A 20 10.12 -10.47 13.68
N ASN A 21 9.80 -11.65 14.19
CA ASN A 21 9.48 -11.95 15.59
C ASN A 21 8.71 -10.86 16.34
N ARG A 22 7.39 -10.76 16.11
CA ARG A 22 6.49 -9.94 16.93
C ARG A 22 5.84 -10.82 18.01
N ASP A 23 6.04 -10.42 19.26
CA ASP A 23 5.51 -11.04 20.47
C ASP A 23 3.96 -10.92 20.50
N PRO A 24 3.20 -12.02 20.69
CA PRO A 24 1.74 -12.04 20.60
C PRO A 24 1.00 -11.40 21.80
N ARG A 25 1.69 -10.76 22.75
CA ARG A 25 1.08 -10.16 23.95
C ARG A 25 1.00 -8.64 23.95
N THR A 26 1.45 -7.98 22.90
CA THR A 26 1.26 -6.54 22.73
C THR A 26 0.03 -6.34 21.86
N PHE A 27 -0.98 -5.64 22.38
CA PHE A 27 -2.17 -5.24 21.62
C PHE A 27 -1.78 -4.12 20.62
N ASP A 28 -0.84 -4.43 19.72
CA ASP A 28 -0.47 -3.67 18.55
C ASP A 28 -0.86 -4.54 17.35
N GLY A 29 -2.15 -4.52 17.02
CA GLY A 29 -2.55 -4.84 15.65
C GLY A 29 -1.78 -3.93 14.68
N PRO A 30 -1.66 -4.29 13.40
CA PRO A 30 -0.98 -3.45 12.43
C PRO A 30 -1.78 -2.14 12.26
N LEU A 31 -1.51 -1.14 13.11
CA LEU A 31 -2.15 0.17 13.13
C LEU A 31 -2.11 0.83 11.74
N LEU A 32 -1.04 0.55 11.01
CA LEU A 32 -0.89 0.91 9.61
C LEU A 32 -1.99 0.33 8.72
N ASP A 33 -2.33 -0.95 8.86
CA ASP A 33 -3.36 -1.60 8.04
C ASP A 33 -4.72 -0.95 8.30
N GLU A 34 -5.05 -0.66 9.56
CA GLU A 34 -6.28 0.05 9.94
C GLU A 34 -6.32 1.44 9.29
N TYR A 35 -5.22 2.18 9.34
CA TYR A 35 -5.12 3.53 8.77
C TYR A 35 -5.19 3.54 7.24
N VAL A 36 -4.63 2.52 6.59
CA VAL A 36 -4.74 2.34 5.14
C VAL A 36 -6.16 1.96 4.74
N ILE A 37 -6.85 1.14 5.53
CA ILE A 37 -8.26 0.78 5.30
C ILE A 37 -9.13 2.03 5.44
N ASP A 38 -8.97 2.81 6.51
CA ASP A 38 -9.71 4.05 6.74
C ASP A 38 -9.52 5.06 5.59
N LEU A 39 -8.28 5.25 5.13
CA LEU A 39 -7.97 6.10 3.97
C LEU A 39 -8.61 5.56 2.68
N SER A 40 -8.60 4.25 2.49
CA SER A 40 -9.18 3.62 1.30
C SER A 40 -10.70 3.79 1.28
N ILE A 41 -11.38 3.59 2.41
CA ILE A 41 -12.83 3.78 2.55
C ILE A 41 -13.18 5.25 2.30
N ALA A 42 -12.49 6.18 2.96
CA ALA A 42 -12.75 7.61 2.78
C ALA A 42 -12.49 8.06 1.32
N SER A 43 -11.51 7.45 0.65
CA SER A 43 -11.25 7.72 -0.77
C SER A 43 -12.38 7.21 -1.69
N LEU A 44 -13.04 6.10 -1.35
CA LEU A 44 -14.17 5.56 -2.12
C LEU A 44 -15.42 6.46 -2.02
N GLU A 45 -15.59 7.17 -0.90
CA GLU A 45 -16.66 8.14 -0.73
C GLU A 45 -16.45 9.45 -1.53
N LYS A 46 -15.40 9.52 -2.36
CA LYS A 46 -14.95 10.74 -3.06
C LYS A 46 -14.68 11.92 -2.12
N ALA A 47 -14.44 11.63 -0.84
CA ALA A 47 -14.06 12.63 0.13
C ALA A 47 -12.58 13.00 -0.04
N ASP A 48 -12.25 14.26 0.24
CA ASP A 48 -10.84 14.65 0.35
C ASP A 48 -10.23 13.96 1.57
N VAL A 49 -9.38 12.96 1.30
CA VAL A 49 -8.68 12.16 2.32
C VAL A 49 -7.49 12.88 2.95
N THR A 50 -7.15 14.10 2.50
CA THR A 50 -5.99 14.86 3.00
C THR A 50 -6.10 15.14 4.50
N ALA A 51 -7.25 15.63 4.96
CA ALA A 51 -7.46 15.91 6.38
C ALA A 51 -7.40 14.65 7.26
N LEU A 52 -7.86 13.51 6.73
CA LEU A 52 -7.76 12.23 7.42
C LEU A 52 -6.31 11.78 7.49
N TYR A 53 -5.57 11.82 6.38
CA TYR A 53 -4.15 11.50 6.33
C TYR A 53 -3.31 12.34 7.29
N GLU A 54 -3.50 13.67 7.31
CA GLU A 54 -2.78 14.59 8.20
C GLU A 54 -2.99 14.22 9.67
N ARG A 55 -4.20 13.79 10.04
CA ARG A 55 -4.49 13.31 11.39
C ARG A 55 -3.78 11.99 11.70
N LEU A 56 -3.78 11.04 10.75
CA LEU A 56 -3.23 9.70 10.95
C LEU A 56 -1.69 9.72 11.00
N VAL A 57 -1.02 10.48 10.12
CA VAL A 57 0.46 10.53 10.06
C VAL A 57 1.10 11.17 11.31
N LEU A 58 0.34 12.00 12.02
CA LEU A 58 0.77 12.64 13.27
C LEU A 58 0.61 11.71 14.48
N ASP A 59 0.01 10.52 14.35
CA ASP A 59 -0.17 9.63 15.50
C ASP A 59 1.20 9.20 16.07
N PRO A 60 1.45 9.44 17.37
CA PRO A 60 2.71 9.07 18.02
C PRO A 60 2.97 7.56 18.05
N ARG A 61 1.94 6.73 17.84
CA ARG A 61 2.04 5.27 17.79
C ARG A 61 2.62 4.76 16.46
N LEU A 62 2.64 5.58 15.41
CA LEU A 62 3.31 5.24 14.16
C LEU A 62 4.81 5.55 14.27
N GLY A 63 5.63 4.54 13.99
CA GLY A 63 7.05 4.73 13.77
C GLY A 63 7.35 5.38 12.42
N ALA A 64 8.61 5.74 12.22
CA ALA A 64 9.09 6.29 10.94
C ALA A 64 8.79 5.38 9.72
N PRO A 65 8.97 4.04 9.77
CA PRO A 65 8.66 3.21 8.62
C PRO A 65 7.15 3.16 8.33
N GLU A 66 6.31 3.05 9.36
CA GLU A 66 4.86 3.03 9.18
C GLU A 66 4.32 4.35 8.62
N ARG A 67 4.88 5.49 9.06
CA ARG A 67 4.54 6.81 8.50
C ARG A 67 4.89 6.92 7.02
N HIS A 68 6.04 6.37 6.63
CA HIS A 68 6.46 6.36 5.24
C HIS A 68 5.49 5.52 4.38
N GLU A 69 5.16 4.31 4.83
CA GLU A 69 4.20 3.43 4.14
C GLU A 69 2.80 4.05 4.04
N LEU A 70 2.33 4.71 5.10
CA LEU A 70 1.06 5.44 5.11
C LEU A 70 1.05 6.61 4.10
N THR A 71 2.18 7.31 3.98
CA THR A 71 2.37 8.40 3.01
C THR A 71 2.29 7.88 1.58
N GLU A 72 2.97 6.77 1.28
CA GLU A 72 2.92 6.13 -0.04
C GLU A 72 1.49 5.69 -0.39
N ALA A 73 0.76 5.08 0.56
CA ALA A 73 -0.63 4.68 0.37
C ALA A 73 -1.54 5.88 0.05
N PHE A 74 -1.39 6.99 0.79
CA PHE A 74 -2.12 8.23 0.52
C PHE A 74 -1.85 8.79 -0.89
N LEU A 75 -0.59 8.80 -1.33
CA LEU A 75 -0.22 9.27 -2.66
C LEU A 75 -0.83 8.41 -3.78
N LEU A 76 -0.85 7.08 -3.59
CA LEU A 76 -1.47 6.15 -4.54
C LEU A 76 -2.98 6.36 -4.65
N LEU A 77 -3.68 6.55 -3.52
CA LEU A 77 -5.11 6.81 -3.51
C LEU A 77 -5.45 8.12 -4.25
N ARG A 78 -4.67 9.18 -4.02
CA ARG A 78 -4.83 10.46 -4.76
C ARG A 78 -4.57 10.35 -6.25
N ALA A 79 -3.56 9.57 -6.65
CA ALA A 79 -3.27 9.32 -8.06
C ALA A 79 -4.44 8.59 -8.74
N GLY A 80 -5.01 7.58 -8.08
CA GLY A 80 -6.16 6.82 -8.58
C GLY A 80 -7.41 7.67 -8.80
N THR A 81 -7.71 8.61 -7.91
CA THR A 81 -8.86 9.53 -8.04
C THR A 81 -8.75 10.53 -9.20
N THR A 82 -7.57 10.70 -9.79
CA THR A 82 -7.36 11.66 -10.90
C THR A 82 -7.66 11.04 -12.27
N THR A 83 -7.88 9.73 -12.34
CA THR A 83 -7.98 8.99 -13.62
C THR A 83 -9.37 9.00 -14.27
N GLU A 84 -10.39 9.61 -13.65
CA GLU A 84 -11.78 9.63 -14.17
C GLU A 84 -12.15 10.88 -15.00
N SER A 85 -11.20 11.73 -15.43
CA SER A 85 -11.52 12.93 -16.25
C SER A 85 -10.76 13.04 -17.56
N LEU A 86 -10.47 11.91 -18.21
CA LEU A 86 -10.24 11.90 -19.66
C LEU A 86 -11.57 11.61 -20.36
N GLU A 87 -12.48 12.59 -20.30
CA GLU A 87 -13.51 12.71 -21.32
C GLU A 87 -12.78 12.85 -22.66
N LEU A 88 -12.83 11.78 -23.45
CA LEU A 88 -12.40 11.77 -24.84
C LEU A 88 -13.10 12.94 -25.54
N PRO A 89 -12.38 13.86 -26.21
CA PRO A 89 -13.04 14.84 -27.04
C PRO A 89 -13.79 14.09 -28.15
N LEU A 90 -15.12 14.20 -28.13
CA LEU A 90 -15.99 13.88 -29.26
C LEU A 90 -15.49 14.70 -30.45
N LEU A 91 -14.72 14.05 -31.32
CA LEU A 91 -14.40 14.59 -32.64
C LEU A 91 -15.68 14.56 -33.50
N PRO A 92 -15.93 15.63 -34.28
CA PRO A 92 -17.18 15.86 -35.01
C PRO A 92 -17.42 14.89 -36.16
#